data_AF-A0A401RZW0-F1
#
_entry.id   AF-A0A401RZW0-F1
#
_cell.length_a   1.000
_cell.length_b   1.000
_cell.length_c   1.000
_cell.angle_alpha   90.00
_cell.angle_beta   90.00
_cell.angle_gamma   90.00
#
_symmetry.space_group_name_H-M   'P 1'
#
loop_
_entity.id
_entity.type
_entity.pdbx_description
1 polymer ?
#
loop_
_entity_poly.entity_id
_entity_poly.type
_entity_poly.pdbx_seq_one_letter_code
_entity_poly.pdbx_strand_id
1 'polypeptide(L)'
;MDEEQQPLKLNVGGMIFETLPDTLAKVPSSKLSRILIGSEPTIQQTGAREYFIDRDGSLFGYILDFLRTSELLLPSDFYDYDLLQKEFEFYELDPVSCTLETLQRKNKSEILEIRYIRKGSGAFFRVFGSSVETIYDLSSQITTQVEKTSFKPRVSVEKNNPTSAQKLSFHDLVFQCGSNPNGKGQQVNIYVQVLPEGRKILLSFNVLGILLDYLPKVGFCLQHTRSVHLQDGTVECYTFKRNMY
;
A
#
# COMPACT_ATOMS: atom_id res chain seq x y z
N MET A 1 -11.95 12.80 52.30
CA MET A 1 -11.46 12.08 51.11
C MET A 1 -12.33 12.59 50.00
N ASP A 2 -11.78 13.35 49.07
CA ASP A 2 -12.55 14.09 48.10
C ASP A 2 -13.28 13.10 47.18
N GLU A 3 -14.60 12.99 47.33
CA GLU A 3 -15.43 12.06 46.55
C GLU A 3 -15.29 12.30 45.04
N GLU A 4 -14.86 13.50 44.64
CA GLU A 4 -14.62 13.87 43.26
C GLU A 4 -13.53 13.03 42.58
N GLN A 5 -12.51 12.54 43.29
CA GLN A 5 -11.40 11.78 42.70
C GLN A 5 -11.58 10.25 42.66
N GLN A 6 -12.75 9.72 43.03
CA GLN A 6 -12.99 8.29 42.98
C GLN A 6 -13.01 7.75 41.53
N PRO A 7 -12.60 6.50 41.28
CA PRO A 7 -12.73 5.88 39.97
C PRO A 7 -14.18 5.88 39.47
N LEU A 8 -14.35 5.98 38.16
CA LEU A 8 -15.63 5.79 37.46
C LEU A 8 -15.55 4.47 36.68
N LYS A 9 -16.71 3.83 36.50
CA LYS A 9 -16.86 2.64 35.66
C LYS A 9 -17.48 3.00 34.31
N LEU A 10 -16.88 2.50 33.24
CA LEU A 10 -17.36 2.62 31.87
C LEU A 10 -17.63 1.21 31.33
N ASN A 11 -18.88 0.90 31.04
CA ASN A 11 -19.27 -0.31 30.33
C ASN A 11 -19.37 0.03 28.83
N VAL A 12 -18.37 -0.39 28.05
CA VAL A 12 -18.25 -0.12 26.62
C VAL A 12 -18.52 -1.40 25.85
N GLY A 13 -19.70 -1.51 25.22
CA GLY A 13 -20.09 -2.69 24.45
C GLY A 13 -20.08 -4.00 25.25
N GLY A 14 -20.25 -3.95 26.57
CA GLY A 14 -20.18 -5.10 27.47
C GLY A 14 -18.82 -5.29 28.16
N MET A 15 -17.79 -4.53 27.79
CA MET A 15 -16.48 -4.55 28.45
C MET A 15 -16.40 -3.46 29.53
N ILE A 16 -15.99 -3.84 30.74
CA ILE A 16 -15.94 -2.92 31.88
C ILE A 16 -14.53 -2.35 32.03
N PHE A 17 -14.44 -1.02 32.05
CA PHE A 17 -13.23 -0.25 32.30
C PHE A 17 -13.41 0.58 33.56
N GLU A 18 -12.32 0.76 34.30
CA GLU A 18 -12.25 1.66 35.45
C GLU A 18 -11.15 2.70 35.23
N THR A 19 -11.47 3.96 35.49
CA THR A 19 -10.52 5.07 35.31
C THR A 19 -10.84 6.26 36.20
N LEU A 20 -9.90 7.18 36.32
CA LEU A 20 -10.07 8.42 37.07
C LEU A 20 -10.76 9.50 36.22
N PRO A 21 -11.51 10.43 36.84
CA PRO A 21 -12.06 11.60 36.16
C PRO A 21 -10.99 12.39 35.40
N ASP A 22 -9.82 12.57 36.01
CA ASP A 22 -8.69 13.29 35.42
C ASP A 22 -8.24 12.71 34.08
N THR A 23 -8.35 11.40 33.90
CA THR A 23 -8.03 10.74 32.63
C THR A 23 -9.03 11.13 31.54
N LEU A 24 -10.33 11.17 31.86
CA LEU A 24 -11.36 11.58 30.90
C LEU A 24 -11.31 13.09 30.62
N ALA A 25 -10.88 13.88 31.60
CA ALA A 25 -10.70 15.33 31.48
C ALA A 25 -9.46 15.74 30.64
N LYS A 26 -8.58 14.79 30.29
CA LYS A 26 -7.32 15.07 29.59
C LYS A 26 -7.53 15.81 28.26
N VAL A 27 -8.62 15.51 27.57
CA VAL A 27 -9.04 16.22 26.34
C VAL A 27 -10.38 16.91 26.62
N PRO A 28 -10.37 18.20 27.01
CA PRO A 28 -11.58 18.89 27.45
C PRO A 28 -12.69 18.97 26.39
N SER A 29 -12.32 18.95 25.11
CA SER A 29 -13.27 18.99 23.99
C SER A 29 -13.92 17.63 23.67
N SER A 30 -13.45 16.53 24.25
CA SER A 30 -13.91 15.18 23.92
C SER A 30 -15.33 14.88 24.45
N LYS A 31 -15.95 13.81 23.94
CA LYS A 31 -17.18 13.28 24.55
C LYS A 31 -16.96 12.80 25.99
N LEU A 32 -15.80 12.19 26.23
CA LEU A 32 -15.49 11.55 27.51
C LEU A 32 -15.34 12.58 28.64
N SER A 33 -14.78 13.76 28.37
CA SER A 33 -14.74 14.85 29.35
C SER A 33 -16.15 15.38 29.68
N ARG A 34 -17.05 15.44 28.69
CA ARG A 34 -18.42 15.92 28.84
C ARG A 34 -19.30 15.02 29.72
N ILE A 35 -18.97 13.74 29.85
CA ILE A 35 -19.60 12.83 30.81
C ILE A 35 -19.45 13.37 32.25
N LEU A 36 -18.28 13.92 32.59
CA LEU A 36 -17.98 14.39 33.95
C LEU A 36 -18.88 15.55 34.39
N ILE A 37 -19.33 16.36 33.43
CA ILE A 37 -20.22 17.51 33.65
C ILE A 37 -21.68 17.21 33.26
N GLY A 38 -21.99 15.96 32.91
CA GLY A 38 -23.34 15.52 32.56
C GLY A 38 -23.89 16.14 31.27
N SER A 39 -23.03 16.62 30.37
CA SER A 39 -23.43 17.32 29.14
C SER A 39 -23.36 16.45 27.87
N GLU A 40 -23.02 15.16 28.01
CA GLU A 40 -22.94 14.22 26.88
C GLU A 40 -24.21 13.35 26.78
N PRO A 41 -25.16 13.68 25.88
CA PRO A 41 -26.44 12.97 25.80
C PRO A 41 -26.34 11.58 25.16
N THR A 42 -25.24 11.28 24.47
CA THR A 42 -25.07 9.99 23.77
C THR A 42 -24.59 8.86 24.68
N ILE A 43 -24.20 9.17 25.92
CA ILE A 43 -23.66 8.22 26.89
C ILE A 43 -24.63 8.09 28.05
N GLN A 44 -25.07 6.87 28.32
CA GLN A 44 -26.09 6.61 29.33
C GLN A 44 -25.46 6.47 30.71
N GLN A 45 -25.93 7.20 31.71
CA GLN A 45 -25.58 6.96 33.10
C GLN A 45 -26.42 5.81 33.67
N THR A 46 -25.78 4.73 34.12
CA THR A 46 -26.44 3.54 34.68
C THR A 46 -26.34 3.45 36.20
N GLY A 47 -25.45 4.23 36.81
CA GLY A 47 -25.26 4.30 38.26
C GLY A 47 -24.58 5.62 38.67
N ALA A 48 -24.31 5.79 39.97
CA ALA A 48 -23.78 7.06 40.49
C ALA A 48 -22.47 7.51 39.79
N ARG A 49 -21.58 6.56 39.48
CA ARG A 49 -20.34 6.78 38.71
C ARG A 49 -20.15 5.69 37.66
N GLU A 50 -21.26 5.17 37.13
CA GLU A 50 -21.27 4.07 36.18
C GLU A 50 -21.97 4.53 34.90
N TYR A 51 -21.31 4.34 33.76
CA TYR A 51 -21.78 4.79 32.46
C TYR A 51 -21.74 3.65 31.45
N PHE A 52 -22.70 3.64 30.54
CA PHE A 52 -22.80 2.71 29.44
C PHE A 52 -22.59 3.44 28.10
N ILE A 53 -21.73 2.86 27.28
CA ILE A 53 -21.34 3.35 25.96
C ILE A 53 -21.56 2.22 24.95
N ASP A 54 -22.45 2.43 23.98
CA ASP A 54 -22.76 1.46 22.93
C ASP A 54 -21.72 1.53 21.79
N ARG A 55 -20.48 1.14 22.11
CA ARG A 55 -19.32 1.17 21.21
C ARG A 55 -18.45 -0.07 21.39
N ASP A 56 -17.43 -0.21 20.55
CA ASP A 56 -16.51 -1.35 20.60
C ASP A 56 -15.56 -1.27 21.80
N GLY A 57 -15.81 -2.10 22.80
CA GLY A 57 -14.95 -2.21 23.98
C GLY A 57 -13.53 -2.72 23.67
N SER A 58 -13.33 -3.50 22.62
CA SER A 58 -12.02 -4.06 22.28
C SER A 58 -11.04 -2.98 21.82
N LEU A 59 -11.55 -1.96 21.13
CA LEU A 59 -10.78 -0.79 20.67
C LEU A 59 -10.68 0.30 21.74
N PHE A 60 -11.63 0.35 22.67
CA PHE A 60 -11.65 1.36 23.73
C PHE A 60 -10.41 1.33 24.63
N GLY A 61 -9.75 0.18 24.79
CA GLY A 61 -8.48 0.09 25.52
C GLY A 61 -7.43 1.06 24.99
N TYR A 62 -7.28 1.15 23.66
CA TYR A 62 -6.33 2.08 23.02
C TYR A 62 -6.72 3.54 23.21
N ILE A 63 -8.02 3.85 23.20
CA ILE A 63 -8.55 5.18 23.50
C ILE A 63 -8.18 5.59 24.93
N LEU A 64 -8.40 4.69 25.88
CA LEU A 64 -8.15 4.95 27.28
C LEU A 64 -6.65 5.08 27.58
N ASP A 65 -5.81 4.25 26.97
CA ASP A 65 -4.36 4.36 27.10
C ASP A 65 -3.82 5.65 26.49
N PHE A 66 -4.35 6.08 25.34
CA PHE A 66 -4.04 7.40 24.78
C PHE A 66 -4.38 8.53 25.76
N LEU A 67 -5.52 8.48 26.44
CA LEU A 67 -5.87 9.50 27.45
C LEU A 67 -4.93 9.49 28.67
N ARG A 68 -4.35 8.33 29.01
CA ARG A 68 -3.39 8.20 30.12
C ARG A 68 -2.00 8.72 29.76
N THR A 69 -1.49 8.36 28.58
CA THR A 69 -0.09 8.61 28.18
C THR A 69 0.05 9.84 27.27
N SER A 70 -1.03 10.27 26.63
CA SER A 70 -1.02 11.22 25.50
C SER A 70 -0.28 10.70 24.25
N GLU A 71 -0.05 9.38 24.18
CA GLU A 71 0.60 8.69 23.06
C GLU A 71 -0.26 7.52 22.56
N LEU A 72 -0.40 7.38 21.25
CA LEU A 72 -1.09 6.24 20.66
C LEU A 72 -0.12 5.07 20.46
N LEU A 73 -0.19 4.09 21.35
CA LEU A 73 0.64 2.88 21.32
C LEU A 73 -0.16 1.72 20.75
N LEU A 74 0.25 1.24 19.57
CA LEU A 74 -0.37 0.11 18.89
C LEU A 74 0.61 -1.07 18.80
N PRO A 75 0.13 -2.31 18.95
CA PRO A 75 0.92 -3.50 18.63
C PRO A 75 1.45 -3.44 17.20
N SER A 76 2.61 -4.07 16.96
CA SER A 76 3.24 -4.12 15.63
C SER A 76 2.39 -4.84 14.58
N ASP A 77 1.51 -5.73 15.02
CA ASP A 77 0.58 -6.52 14.21
C ASP A 77 -0.86 -5.98 14.24
N PHE A 78 -1.08 -4.78 14.79
CA PHE A 78 -2.39 -4.14 14.77
C PHE A 78 -2.85 -3.89 13.35
N TYR A 79 -4.11 -4.22 13.04
CA TYR A 79 -4.67 -4.16 11.69
C TYR A 79 -5.97 -3.34 11.58
N ASP A 80 -6.68 -3.11 12.68
CA ASP A 80 -8.00 -2.45 12.71
C ASP A 80 -7.92 -0.91 12.75
N TYR A 81 -7.02 -0.31 11.96
CA TYR A 81 -6.80 1.14 12.00
C TYR A 81 -8.02 1.96 11.58
N ASP A 82 -8.78 1.51 10.59
CA ASP A 82 -9.97 2.23 10.12
C ASP A 82 -11.09 2.19 11.16
N LEU A 83 -11.20 1.07 11.90
CA LEU A 83 -12.16 0.95 13.00
C LEU A 83 -11.73 1.81 14.18
N LEU A 84 -10.44 1.78 14.55
CA LEU A 84 -9.91 2.61 15.61
C LEU A 84 -10.05 4.10 15.30
N GLN A 85 -9.84 4.51 14.04
CA GLN A 85 -10.07 5.88 13.59
C GLN A 85 -11.52 6.31 13.84
N LYS A 86 -12.51 5.46 13.52
CA LYS A 86 -13.92 5.74 13.80
C LYS A 86 -14.23 5.85 15.30
N GLU A 87 -13.50 5.15 16.15
CA GLU A 87 -13.63 5.34 17.61
C GLU A 87 -13.04 6.69 18.04
N PHE A 88 -11.86 7.08 17.56
CA PHE A 88 -11.29 8.41 17.83
C PHE A 88 -12.22 9.55 17.38
N GLU A 89 -12.85 9.40 16.21
CA GLU A 89 -13.87 10.32 15.71
C GLU A 89 -15.12 10.32 16.59
N PHE A 90 -15.61 9.15 16.99
CA PHE A 90 -16.77 9.04 17.87
C PHE A 90 -16.55 9.75 19.20
N TYR A 91 -15.39 9.59 19.83
CA TYR A 91 -15.06 10.22 21.10
C TYR A 91 -14.59 11.68 20.97
N GLU A 92 -14.52 12.23 19.75
CA GLU A 92 -14.09 13.59 19.44
C GLU A 92 -12.66 13.88 19.96
N LEU A 93 -11.75 12.94 19.67
CA LEU A 93 -10.34 13.01 20.02
C LEU A 93 -9.51 13.48 18.81
N ASP A 94 -9.75 14.73 18.42
CA ASP A 94 -9.27 15.34 17.16
C ASP A 94 -7.74 15.37 16.89
N PRO A 95 -6.80 15.43 17.86
CA PRO A 95 -5.38 15.54 17.51
C PRO A 95 -4.71 14.24 17.01
N VAL A 96 -5.44 13.13 16.85
CA VAL A 96 -4.85 11.80 16.54
C VAL A 96 -5.18 11.29 15.12
N SER A 97 -6.13 11.90 14.41
CA SER A 97 -6.51 11.48 13.06
C SER A 97 -5.33 11.52 12.08
N CYS A 98 -4.52 12.57 12.12
CA CYS A 98 -3.31 12.70 11.30
C CYS A 98 -2.21 11.68 11.67
N THR A 99 -2.08 11.34 12.95
CA THR A 99 -1.09 10.36 13.44
C THR A 99 -1.49 8.93 13.07
N LEU A 100 -2.78 8.59 13.14
CA LEU A 100 -3.31 7.29 12.71
C LEU A 100 -3.07 7.03 11.23
N GLU A 101 -3.34 8.00 10.36
CA GLU A 101 -3.03 7.84 8.93
C GLU A 101 -1.52 7.65 8.68
N THR A 102 -0.67 8.34 9.46
CA THR A 102 0.78 8.21 9.34
C THR A 102 1.27 6.85 9.83
N LEU A 103 0.71 6.32 10.92
CA LEU A 103 1.01 4.97 11.43
C LEU A 103 0.47 3.87 10.50
N GLN A 104 -0.72 4.05 9.94
CA GLN A 104 -1.27 3.18 8.89
C GLN A 104 -0.33 3.10 7.69
N ARG A 105 0.19 4.26 7.22
CA ARG A 105 1.16 4.30 6.12
C ARG A 105 2.44 3.58 6.53
N LYS A 106 2.96 3.80 7.74
CA LYS A 106 4.17 3.15 8.26
C LYS A 106 4.11 1.62 8.35
N ASN A 107 2.93 1.08 8.65
CA ASN A 107 2.74 -0.37 8.76
C ASN A 107 2.28 -1.02 7.45
N LYS A 108 1.97 -0.24 6.41
CA LYS A 108 1.67 -0.77 5.07
C LYS A 108 2.97 -1.13 4.35
N SER A 109 3.08 -2.40 3.99
CA SER A 109 4.11 -2.87 3.08
C SER A 109 3.55 -2.93 1.66
N GLU A 110 4.32 -2.44 0.69
CA GLU A 110 4.02 -2.63 -0.72
C GLU A 110 4.75 -3.85 -1.25
N ILE A 111 4.03 -4.67 -2.02
CA ILE A 111 4.57 -5.83 -2.71
C ILE A 111 4.54 -5.59 -4.21
N LEU A 112 5.65 -5.90 -4.88
CA LEU A 112 5.77 -5.88 -6.32
C LEU A 112 6.25 -7.26 -6.81
N GLU A 113 5.60 -7.83 -7.81
CA GLU A 113 6.06 -9.07 -8.45
C GLU A 113 6.34 -8.83 -9.93
N ILE A 114 7.59 -9.02 -10.34
CA ILE A 114 8.01 -9.02 -11.74
C ILE A 114 8.03 -10.46 -12.24
N ARG A 115 7.31 -10.73 -13.33
CA ARG A 115 7.40 -11.97 -14.10
C ARG A 115 8.09 -11.70 -15.41
N TYR A 116 9.14 -12.46 -15.66
CA TYR A 116 9.93 -12.45 -16.88
C TYR A 116 9.76 -13.77 -17.61
N ILE A 117 9.33 -13.69 -18.87
CA ILE A 117 9.06 -14.86 -19.71
C ILE A 117 9.90 -14.73 -20.97
N ARG A 118 10.91 -15.59 -21.13
CA ARG A 118 11.75 -15.62 -22.33
C ARG A 118 11.10 -16.49 -23.41
N LYS A 119 10.93 -15.95 -24.62
CA LYS A 119 10.43 -16.68 -25.80
C LYS A 119 11.31 -16.37 -27.02
N GLY A 120 12.18 -17.31 -27.39
CA GLY A 120 13.11 -17.12 -28.50
C GLY A 120 14.04 -15.92 -28.30
N SER A 121 14.06 -15.00 -29.26
CA SER A 121 14.81 -13.73 -29.23
C SER A 121 14.07 -12.57 -28.54
N GLY A 122 12.86 -12.82 -28.02
CA GLY A 122 12.06 -11.84 -27.31
C GLY A 122 11.81 -12.23 -25.85
N ALA A 123 11.29 -11.28 -25.08
CA ALA A 123 10.79 -11.52 -23.74
C ALA A 123 9.55 -10.70 -23.41
N PHE A 124 8.72 -11.25 -22.53
CA PHE A 124 7.54 -10.63 -21.99
C PHE A 124 7.73 -10.35 -20.51
N PHE A 125 7.38 -9.14 -20.11
CA PHE A 125 7.38 -8.70 -18.73
C PHE A 125 5.96 -8.44 -18.27
N ARG A 126 5.64 -8.90 -17.07
CA ARG A 126 4.41 -8.57 -16.37
C ARG A 126 4.75 -8.17 -14.94
N VAL A 127 4.33 -6.99 -14.53
CA VAL A 127 4.62 -6.43 -13.21
C VAL A 127 3.31 -6.24 -12.47
N PHE A 128 3.18 -6.92 -11.34
CA PHE A 128 2.06 -6.77 -10.42
C PHE A 128 2.47 -5.91 -9.24
N GLY A 129 1.60 -5.04 -8.77
CA GLY A 129 1.86 -4.21 -7.61
C GLY A 129 0.64 -4.09 -6.71
N SER A 130 0.85 -4.15 -5.40
CA SER A 130 -0.21 -3.88 -4.41
C SER A 130 -0.62 -2.40 -4.36
N SER A 131 0.17 -1.51 -4.95
CA SER A 131 -0.03 -0.06 -4.99
C SER A 131 -0.18 0.42 -6.43
N VAL A 132 -1.26 1.15 -6.70
CA VAL A 132 -1.60 1.66 -8.04
C VAL A 132 -0.64 2.77 -8.44
N GLU A 133 -0.31 3.64 -7.48
CA GLU A 133 0.64 4.74 -7.62
C GLU A 133 2.01 4.20 -8.02
N THR A 134 2.51 3.17 -7.33
CA THR A 134 3.78 2.54 -7.67
C THR A 134 3.79 1.95 -9.09
N ILE A 135 2.72 1.28 -9.51
CA ILE A 135 2.60 0.76 -10.88
C ILE A 135 2.53 1.89 -11.90
N TYR A 136 1.83 2.98 -11.58
CA TYR A 136 1.74 4.16 -12.42
C TYR A 136 3.11 4.82 -12.61
N ASP A 137 3.83 5.07 -11.51
CA ASP A 137 5.16 5.66 -11.53
C ASP A 137 6.14 4.81 -12.33
N LEU A 138 6.15 3.49 -12.11
CA LEU A 138 6.99 2.56 -12.87
C LEU A 138 6.63 2.58 -14.37
N SER A 139 5.35 2.62 -14.71
CA SER A 139 4.90 2.67 -16.11
C SER A 139 5.34 3.96 -16.81
N SER A 140 5.38 5.09 -16.09
CA SER A 140 5.83 6.38 -16.63
C SER A 140 7.32 6.39 -16.98
N GLN A 141 8.11 5.52 -16.34
CA GLN A 141 9.55 5.39 -16.55
C GLN A 141 9.90 4.47 -17.73
N ILE A 142 8.93 3.69 -18.25
CA ILE A 142 9.16 2.63 -19.24
C ILE A 142 8.50 3.02 -20.58
N THR A 143 9.31 3.16 -21.63
CA THR A 143 8.84 3.44 -22.99
C THR A 143 9.20 2.30 -23.94
N THR A 144 8.27 1.89 -24.80
CA THR A 144 8.51 0.87 -25.83
C THR A 144 8.50 1.47 -27.24
N GLN A 145 9.40 1.00 -28.11
CA GLN A 145 9.50 1.44 -29.51
C GLN A 145 9.57 0.23 -30.42
N VAL A 146 8.76 0.20 -31.47
CA VAL A 146 8.67 -0.93 -32.40
C VAL A 146 9.27 -0.55 -33.75
N GLU A 147 10.16 -1.39 -34.26
CA GLU A 147 10.77 -1.26 -35.58
C GLU A 147 10.45 -2.52 -36.41
N LYS A 148 9.93 -2.32 -37.63
CA LYS A 148 9.62 -3.41 -38.56
C LYS A 148 10.64 -3.39 -39.70
N THR A 149 11.44 -4.46 -39.84
CA THR A 149 12.33 -4.62 -40.99
C THR A 149 11.68 -5.52 -42.04
N SER A 150 11.61 -5.02 -43.28
CA SER A 150 11.06 -5.73 -44.44
C SER A 150 12.18 -6.03 -45.44
N PHE A 151 12.15 -7.18 -46.11
CA PHE A 151 13.13 -7.61 -47.13
C PHE A 151 13.06 -6.83 -48.46
N LYS A 152 12.54 -5.59 -48.45
CA LYS A 152 12.62 -4.62 -49.56
C LYS A 152 13.41 -3.40 -49.08
N PRO A 153 14.19 -2.70 -49.92
CA PRO A 153 15.11 -1.62 -49.50
C PRO A 153 14.42 -0.32 -49.09
N ARG A 154 13.23 -0.39 -48.48
CA ARG A 154 12.53 0.74 -47.88
C ARG A 154 12.37 0.47 -46.39
N VAL A 155 13.23 1.10 -45.60
CA VAL A 155 13.06 1.25 -44.16
C VAL A 155 11.87 2.18 -43.94
N SER A 156 10.72 1.63 -43.59
CA SER A 156 9.59 2.44 -43.12
C SER A 156 9.69 2.58 -41.61
N VAL A 157 10.24 3.69 -41.14
CA VAL A 157 10.15 4.08 -39.72
C VAL A 157 8.73 4.60 -39.49
N GLU A 158 7.80 3.69 -39.19
CA GLU A 158 6.52 4.09 -38.63
C GLU A 158 6.75 4.47 -37.17
N LYS A 159 6.69 5.77 -36.85
CA LYS A 159 6.35 6.22 -35.49
C LYS A 159 4.89 5.88 -35.24
N ASN A 160 4.59 4.59 -35.12
CA ASN A 160 3.38 4.19 -34.46
C ASN A 160 3.64 4.38 -32.97
N ASN A 161 2.67 4.98 -32.27
CA ASN A 161 2.61 4.78 -30.83
C ASN A 161 2.74 3.27 -30.61
N PRO A 162 3.59 2.83 -29.68
CA PRO A 162 3.71 1.42 -29.38
C PRO A 162 2.30 0.86 -29.24
N THR A 163 2.02 -0.33 -29.78
CA THR A 163 0.91 -1.13 -29.26
C THR A 163 1.19 -1.15 -27.76
N SER A 164 0.39 -0.35 -27.03
CA SER A 164 0.87 0.24 -25.80
C SER A 164 1.31 -0.88 -24.88
N ALA A 165 2.19 -0.61 -23.92
CA ALA A 165 2.11 -1.40 -22.71
C ALA A 165 0.60 -1.42 -22.35
N GLN A 166 -0.07 -2.54 -22.58
CA GLN A 166 -1.49 -2.61 -22.34
C GLN A 166 -1.54 -2.63 -20.84
N LYS A 167 -1.83 -1.48 -20.23
CA LYS A 167 -2.15 -1.39 -18.81
C LYS A 167 -3.45 -2.19 -18.66
N LEU A 168 -3.32 -3.48 -18.36
CA LEU A 168 -4.45 -4.40 -18.28
C LEU A 168 -5.27 -4.15 -17.02
N SER A 169 -4.68 -3.53 -15.97
CA SER A 169 -5.39 -3.05 -14.78
C SER A 169 -4.59 -1.99 -14.02
N PHE A 170 -5.20 -1.36 -13.00
CA PHE A 170 -4.53 -0.43 -12.10
C PHE A 170 -3.34 -1.06 -11.32
N HIS A 171 -3.29 -2.38 -11.23
CA HIS A 171 -2.27 -3.14 -10.51
C HIS A 171 -1.35 -3.98 -11.41
N ASP A 172 -1.45 -3.82 -12.74
CA ASP A 172 -0.79 -4.71 -13.70
C ASP A 172 -0.20 -3.93 -14.88
N LEU A 173 1.11 -4.08 -15.08
CA LEU A 173 1.87 -3.49 -16.17
C LEU A 173 2.48 -4.61 -17.05
N VAL A 174 2.19 -4.59 -18.34
CA VAL A 174 2.71 -5.59 -19.30
C VAL A 174 3.44 -4.92 -20.45
N PHE A 175 4.63 -5.41 -20.79
CA PHE A 175 5.37 -4.98 -21.98
C PHE A 175 6.26 -6.10 -22.54
N GLN A 176 6.68 -5.94 -23.80
CA GLN A 176 7.54 -6.89 -24.51
C GLN A 176 8.83 -6.20 -24.97
N CYS A 177 9.92 -6.96 -25.10
CA CYS A 177 11.17 -6.49 -25.70
C CYS A 177 11.86 -7.58 -26.53
N GLY A 178 12.84 -7.19 -27.35
CA GLY A 178 13.61 -8.08 -28.21
C GLY A 178 13.00 -8.28 -29.60
N SER A 179 13.43 -9.33 -30.29
CA SER A 179 12.99 -9.61 -31.66
C SER A 179 11.93 -10.71 -31.69
N ASN A 180 10.91 -10.53 -32.53
CA ASN A 180 9.90 -11.56 -32.80
C ASN A 180 9.71 -11.72 -34.32
N PRO A 181 9.80 -12.94 -34.89
CA PRO A 181 9.39 -13.18 -36.26
C PRO A 181 7.88 -12.98 -36.38
N ASN A 182 7.46 -12.03 -37.22
CA ASN A 182 6.05 -11.89 -37.58
C ASN A 182 5.68 -13.05 -38.52
N GLY A 183 4.45 -13.56 -38.45
CA GLY A 183 3.97 -14.72 -39.24
C GLY A 183 4.01 -14.57 -40.78
N LYS A 184 4.57 -13.46 -41.28
CA LYS A 184 4.79 -13.14 -42.71
C LYS A 184 6.28 -12.99 -43.09
N GLY A 185 7.22 -13.47 -42.28
CA GLY A 185 8.67 -13.40 -42.58
C GLY A 185 9.30 -12.01 -42.39
N GLN A 186 8.60 -11.08 -41.73
CA GLN A 186 9.15 -9.79 -41.29
C GLN A 186 9.68 -9.91 -39.87
N GLN A 187 10.85 -9.34 -39.60
CA GLN A 187 11.38 -9.26 -38.24
C GLN A 187 10.88 -7.96 -37.58
N VAL A 188 10.32 -8.10 -36.38
CA VAL A 188 9.90 -6.96 -35.57
C VAL A 188 10.82 -6.87 -34.37
N ASN A 189 11.50 -5.73 -34.22
CA ASN A 189 12.35 -5.44 -33.08
C ASN A 189 11.61 -4.48 -32.15
N ILE A 190 11.52 -4.85 -30.87
CA ILE A 190 10.89 -4.04 -29.83
C ILE A 190 11.99 -3.58 -28.87
N TYR A 191 12.27 -2.29 -28.87
CA TYR A 191 13.20 -1.66 -27.94
C TYR A 191 12.43 -1.15 -26.73
N VAL A 192 13.04 -1.30 -25.56
CA VAL A 192 12.52 -0.73 -24.32
C VAL A 192 13.53 0.28 -23.80
N GLN A 193 13.04 1.39 -23.29
CA GLN A 193 13.83 2.42 -22.63
C GLN A 193 13.29 2.56 -21.21
N VAL A 194 14.18 2.43 -20.23
CA VAL A 194 13.87 2.61 -18.81
C VAL A 194 14.64 3.83 -18.32
N LEU A 195 13.94 4.79 -17.73
CA LEU A 195 14.54 5.97 -17.12
C LEU A 195 15.08 5.66 -15.71
N PRO A 196 16.16 6.33 -15.26
CA PRO A 196 16.81 7.48 -15.87
C PRO A 196 17.83 7.17 -16.97
N GLU A 197 18.11 5.89 -17.25
CA GLU A 197 19.23 5.51 -18.14
C GLU A 197 19.06 5.99 -19.59
N GLY A 198 17.84 6.21 -20.05
CA GLY A 198 17.56 6.90 -21.31
C GLY A 198 18.01 6.16 -22.58
N ARG A 199 18.54 4.94 -22.45
CA ARG A 199 19.11 4.15 -23.55
C ARG A 199 18.05 3.21 -24.13
N LYS A 200 18.03 3.08 -25.46
CA LYS A 200 17.25 2.02 -26.14
C LYS A 200 17.90 0.67 -25.85
N ILE A 201 17.14 -0.22 -25.23
CA ILE A 201 17.60 -1.55 -24.86
C ILE A 201 16.90 -2.58 -25.74
N LEU A 202 17.70 -3.36 -26.47
CA LEU A 202 17.19 -4.42 -27.35
C LEU A 202 17.13 -5.79 -26.68
N LEU A 203 18.08 -6.10 -25.78
CA LEU A 203 18.20 -7.42 -25.19
C LEU A 203 17.36 -7.57 -23.93
N SER A 204 16.67 -8.70 -23.81
CA SER A 204 15.73 -8.92 -22.72
C SER A 204 16.38 -8.95 -21.33
N PHE A 205 17.57 -9.53 -21.23
CA PHE A 205 18.33 -9.58 -19.98
C PHE A 205 18.81 -8.20 -19.53
N ASN A 206 19.07 -7.27 -20.46
CA ASN A 206 19.41 -5.89 -20.12
C ASN A 206 18.22 -5.20 -19.43
N VAL A 207 17.00 -5.39 -19.95
CA VAL A 207 15.80 -4.79 -19.34
C VAL A 207 15.53 -5.36 -17.96
N LEU A 208 15.61 -6.69 -17.80
CA LEU A 208 15.46 -7.33 -16.50
C LEU A 208 16.52 -6.81 -15.52
N GLY A 209 17.80 -6.80 -15.92
CA GLY A 209 18.89 -6.30 -15.08
C GLY A 209 18.65 -4.87 -14.60
N ILE A 210 18.22 -3.98 -15.48
CA ILE A 210 17.94 -2.58 -15.10
C ILE A 210 16.79 -2.48 -14.10
N LEU A 211 15.72 -3.26 -14.27
CA LEU A 211 14.63 -3.27 -13.29
C LEU A 211 15.09 -3.80 -11.92
N LEU A 212 15.87 -4.89 -11.92
CA LEU A 212 16.42 -5.46 -10.68
C LEU A 212 17.40 -4.50 -9.99
N ASP A 213 18.08 -3.62 -10.74
CA ASP A 213 19.03 -2.63 -10.22
C ASP A 213 18.33 -1.31 -9.79
N TYR A 214 17.19 -0.98 -10.40
CA TYR A 214 16.40 0.21 -10.10
C TYR A 214 15.54 0.04 -8.84
N LEU A 215 14.86 -1.09 -8.69
CA LEU A 215 13.91 -1.31 -7.60
C LEU A 215 14.53 -1.13 -6.19
N PRO A 216 15.75 -1.62 -5.90
CA PRO A 216 16.43 -1.33 -4.65
C PRO A 216 16.68 0.16 -4.40
N LYS A 217 16.95 0.94 -5.45
CA LYS A 217 17.18 2.40 -5.35
C LYS A 217 15.92 3.17 -4.97
N VAL A 218 14.74 2.62 -5.25
CA VAL A 218 13.43 3.18 -4.86
C VAL A 218 12.82 2.50 -3.63
N GLY A 219 13.63 1.76 -2.86
CA GLY A 219 13.29 1.22 -1.55
C GLY A 219 12.69 -0.19 -1.56
N PHE A 220 12.63 -0.87 -2.71
CA PHE A 220 12.15 -2.25 -2.78
C PHE A 220 13.27 -3.25 -2.51
N CYS A 221 13.08 -4.13 -1.54
CA CYS A 221 13.98 -5.23 -1.22
C CYS A 221 13.49 -6.54 -1.87
N LEU A 222 14.36 -7.22 -2.61
CA LEU A 222 14.06 -8.55 -3.16
C LEU A 222 13.82 -9.55 -2.01
N GLN A 223 12.66 -10.21 -2.03
CA GLN A 223 12.26 -11.19 -1.02
C GLN A 223 12.44 -12.62 -1.53
N HIS A 224 11.95 -12.90 -2.74
CA HIS A 224 11.92 -14.24 -3.31
C HIS A 224 12.18 -14.22 -4.81
N THR A 225 12.90 -15.22 -5.29
CA THR A 225 13.06 -15.54 -6.71
C THR A 225 12.59 -16.97 -6.93
N ARG A 226 11.74 -17.19 -7.93
CA ARG A 226 11.30 -18.54 -8.32
C ARG A 226 11.30 -18.69 -9.84
N SER A 227 11.59 -19.88 -10.31
CA SER A 227 11.49 -20.22 -11.73
C SER A 227 10.45 -21.32 -11.91
N VAL A 228 9.52 -21.11 -12.84
CA VAL A 228 8.47 -22.06 -13.19
C VAL A 228 8.71 -22.53 -14.61
N HIS A 229 8.93 -23.83 -14.78
CA HIS A 229 9.11 -24.45 -16.09
C HIS A 229 7.75 -24.88 -16.64
N LEU A 230 7.37 -24.32 -17.78
CA LEU A 230 6.18 -24.68 -18.54
C LEU A 230 6.61 -25.41 -19.82
N GLN A 231 5.68 -26.11 -20.46
CA GLN A 231 5.93 -26.82 -21.72
C GLN A 231 6.48 -25.88 -22.82
N ASP A 232 6.10 -24.59 -22.80
CA ASP A 232 6.48 -23.59 -23.81
C ASP A 232 7.54 -22.56 -23.33
N GLY A 233 8.22 -22.83 -22.21
CA GLY A 233 9.30 -21.98 -21.72
C GLY A 233 9.37 -21.81 -20.21
N THR A 234 10.34 -21.03 -19.74
CA THR A 234 10.54 -20.75 -18.31
C THR A 234 10.00 -19.36 -17.96
N VAL A 235 9.28 -19.27 -16.84
CA VAL A 235 8.85 -18.01 -16.23
C VAL A 235 9.69 -17.78 -14.97
N GLU A 236 10.44 -16.70 -14.95
CA GLU A 236 11.19 -16.26 -13.77
C GLU A 236 10.37 -15.20 -13.04
N CYS A 237 10.09 -15.41 -11.75
CA CYS A 237 9.35 -14.47 -10.92
C CYS A 237 10.25 -13.90 -9.82
N TYR A 238 10.19 -12.59 -9.63
CA TYR A 238 10.93 -11.84 -8.62
C TYR A 238 9.93 -11.05 -7.78
N THR A 239 9.86 -11.35 -6.49
CA THR A 239 8.97 -10.70 -5.54
C THR A 239 9.77 -9.73 -4.68
N PHE A 240 9.34 -8.47 -4.66
CA PHE A 240 9.94 -7.38 -3.91
C PHE A 240 8.97 -6.85 -2.86
N LYS A 241 9.53 -6.35 -1.76
CA LYS A 241 8.78 -5.69 -0.68
C LYS A 241 9.43 -4.35 -0.35
N ARG A 242 8.62 -3.30 -0.23
CA ARG A 242 9.01 -2.00 0.30
C ARG A 242 8.16 -1.71 1.53
N ASN A 243 8.79 -1.39 2.65
CA ASN A 243 8.06 -0.83 3.78
C ASN A 243 7.84 0.66 3.48
N MET A 244 6.59 1.11 3.63
CA MET A 244 6.28 2.53 3.54
C MET A 244 6.67 3.13 4.89
N TYR A 245 7.52 4.16 4.93
CA TYR A 245 8.03 4.79 6.17
C TYR A 245 7.45 6.20 6.34
#